data_AF-A0A813C7N8-F1
#
_entry.id   AF-A0A813C7N8-F1
#
_cell.length_a   1.000
_cell.length_b   1.000
_cell.length_c   1.000
_cell.angle_alpha   90.00
_cell.angle_beta   90.00
_cell.angle_gamma   90.00
#
_symmetry.space_group_name_H-M   'P 1'
#
loop_
_entity.id
_entity.type
_entity.pdbx_description
1 polymer ?
#
loop_
_entity_poly.entity_id
_entity_poly.type
_entity_poly.pdbx_seq_one_letter_code
_entity_poly.pdbx_strand_id
1 'polypeptide(L)'
;MDKVIEKVSGKEWHYEALSLPQVGHMPASDIAEPITIEQFLQAACRRCDHVKSTTLLFDVHFKVAEFGGLARVGELIQQGELDHLPLPLCLGGKLPPSAKMGAVIQNLEDGTMNVVKILHFPDKVCVAHVSKLCTGNAYVPVFRQGPWAVKKAVQHLLQRLHGFRIMWNQVSEKQPSMRKTQSAQWAPEDEELRKGIDFINSLAPEGDALNEQTFWILSSIREQPGTPIEGWPESKVRNMAQNKSRGLAGAQPLSHYPLHTYSMKDFMSTVLLPLIYPLLVVHGIIMVGWPGVGKTPALICMIVAIGRYHIRKLGLNTQPSWRRAKALDNFRHRIPQLYEGVFLDDPSR
;
A
#
# COMPACT_ATOMS: atom_id res chain seq x y z
N MET A 1 -18.88 -12.10 -10.82
CA MET A 1 -17.79 -11.43 -10.09
C MET A 1 -16.51 -11.38 -10.90
N ASP A 2 -15.96 -12.54 -11.29
CA ASP A 2 -14.59 -12.62 -11.84
C ASP A 2 -14.43 -11.83 -13.15
N LYS A 3 -15.41 -11.90 -14.07
CA LYS A 3 -15.45 -11.06 -15.28
C LYS A 3 -15.43 -9.54 -14.97
N VAL A 4 -16.07 -9.12 -13.88
CA VAL A 4 -16.09 -7.71 -13.47
C VAL A 4 -14.74 -7.32 -12.88
N ILE A 5 -14.15 -8.19 -12.04
CA ILE A 5 -12.80 -8.00 -11.50
C ILE A 5 -11.81 -7.81 -12.65
N GLU A 6 -11.87 -8.67 -13.67
CA GLU A 6 -11.01 -8.57 -14.86
C GLU A 6 -11.19 -7.21 -15.54
N LYS A 7 -12.44 -6.80 -15.82
CA LYS A 7 -12.78 -5.50 -16.42
C LYS A 7 -12.23 -4.30 -15.63
N VAL A 8 -12.42 -4.27 -14.32
CA VAL A 8 -12.07 -3.09 -13.48
C VAL A 8 -10.69 -3.15 -12.83
N SER A 9 -9.93 -4.23 -13.09
CA SER A 9 -8.57 -4.39 -12.58
C SER A 9 -7.57 -3.42 -13.22
N GLY A 10 -7.88 -2.96 -14.43
CA GLY A 10 -7.06 -2.02 -15.21
C GLY A 10 -6.80 -0.68 -14.52
N LYS A 11 -5.78 0.04 -15.00
CA LYS A 11 -5.35 1.35 -14.47
C LYS A 11 -6.28 2.49 -14.89
N GLU A 12 -7.03 2.27 -15.96
CA GLU A 12 -8.10 3.13 -16.46
C GLU A 12 -9.27 3.24 -15.46
N TRP A 13 -9.54 2.22 -14.64
CA TRP A 13 -10.61 2.28 -13.65
C TRP A 13 -10.13 2.89 -12.34
N HIS A 14 -10.79 3.95 -11.88
CA HIS A 14 -10.50 4.62 -10.62
C HIS A 14 -11.59 4.34 -9.59
N TYR A 15 -11.19 4.10 -8.34
CA TYR A 15 -12.09 4.06 -7.19
C TYR A 15 -11.87 5.33 -6.40
N GLU A 16 -12.94 6.05 -6.11
CA GLU A 16 -12.93 7.28 -5.35
C GLU A 16 -13.89 7.18 -4.17
N ALA A 17 -13.42 7.58 -2.98
CA ALA A 17 -14.27 7.79 -1.81
C ALA A 17 -14.66 9.27 -1.78
N LEU A 18 -15.96 9.56 -1.77
CA LEU A 18 -16.49 10.91 -1.89
C LEU A 18 -16.54 11.60 -0.52
N SER A 19 -16.26 12.91 -0.52
CA SER A 19 -16.43 13.77 0.66
C SER A 19 -17.91 13.96 1.01
N LEU A 20 -18.76 14.06 0.00
CA LEU A 20 -20.22 14.12 0.09
C LEU A 20 -20.83 12.96 -0.71
N PRO A 21 -21.94 12.34 -0.28
CA PRO A 21 -22.51 11.24 -1.01
C PRO A 21 -23.18 11.74 -2.29
N GLN A 22 -23.03 10.99 -3.37
CA GLN A 22 -23.81 11.19 -4.58
C GLN A 22 -25.24 10.73 -4.31
N VAL A 23 -26.19 11.65 -4.42
CA VAL A 23 -27.62 11.40 -4.19
C VAL A 23 -28.38 11.66 -5.49
N GLY A 24 -29.24 10.74 -5.87
CA GLY A 24 -30.09 10.94 -7.05
C GLY A 24 -30.82 9.69 -7.49
N HIS A 25 -31.79 9.89 -8.36
CA HIS A 25 -32.48 8.79 -9.04
C HIS A 25 -31.69 8.39 -10.29
N MET A 26 -31.42 7.08 -10.43
CA MET A 26 -30.74 6.50 -11.59
C MET A 26 -31.67 5.49 -12.27
N PRO A 27 -32.35 5.87 -13.36
CA PRO A 27 -33.20 4.95 -14.09
C PRO A 27 -32.37 3.85 -14.76
N ALA A 28 -33.01 2.71 -15.06
CA ALA A 28 -32.33 1.59 -15.70
C ALA A 28 -31.75 1.95 -17.09
N SER A 29 -32.36 2.90 -17.79
CA SER A 29 -31.92 3.41 -19.10
C SER A 29 -30.55 4.08 -19.07
N ASP A 30 -30.18 4.66 -17.93
CA ASP A 30 -28.97 5.49 -17.79
C ASP A 30 -27.79 4.66 -17.28
N ILE A 31 -27.97 3.34 -17.15
CA ILE A 31 -27.00 2.42 -16.60
C ILE A 31 -26.53 1.47 -17.70
N ALA A 32 -25.23 1.44 -17.94
CA ALA A 32 -24.63 0.41 -18.78
C ALA A 32 -24.77 -0.97 -18.10
N GLU A 33 -25.53 -1.88 -18.74
CA GLU A 33 -25.83 -3.24 -18.25
C GLU A 33 -26.47 -3.25 -16.83
N PRO A 34 -27.71 -2.77 -16.66
CA PRO A 34 -28.35 -2.75 -15.34
C PRO A 34 -28.49 -4.16 -14.76
N ILE A 35 -28.41 -4.28 -13.44
CA ILE A 35 -28.60 -5.55 -12.73
C ILE A 35 -29.67 -5.40 -11.64
N THR A 36 -30.27 -6.52 -11.24
CA THR A 36 -31.17 -6.58 -10.09
C THR A 36 -30.40 -6.71 -8.78
N ILE A 37 -31.07 -6.46 -7.65
CA ILE A 37 -30.48 -6.65 -6.31
C ILE A 37 -30.09 -8.12 -6.11
N GLU A 38 -30.91 -9.07 -6.55
CA GLU A 38 -30.63 -10.50 -6.47
C GLU A 38 -29.36 -10.87 -7.25
N GLN A 39 -29.21 -10.35 -8.46
CA GLN A 39 -28.00 -10.54 -9.28
C GLN A 39 -26.77 -9.95 -8.60
N PHE A 40 -26.90 -8.76 -7.99
CA PHE A 40 -25.83 -8.15 -7.20
C PHE A 40 -25.45 -9.04 -6.01
N LEU A 41 -26.42 -9.53 -5.24
CA LEU A 41 -26.15 -10.37 -4.09
C LEU A 41 -25.49 -11.70 -4.47
N GLN A 42 -25.96 -12.35 -5.53
CA GLN A 42 -25.39 -13.59 -6.03
C GLN A 42 -23.96 -13.40 -6.54
N ALA A 43 -23.68 -12.27 -7.20
CA ALA A 43 -22.38 -12.02 -7.79
C ALA A 43 -21.35 -11.50 -6.79
N ALA A 44 -21.73 -10.56 -5.91
CA ALA A 44 -20.78 -9.77 -5.12
C ALA A 44 -20.81 -10.08 -3.62
N CYS A 45 -21.83 -10.77 -3.13
CA CYS A 45 -22.08 -10.89 -1.69
C CYS A 45 -22.15 -12.34 -1.20
N ARG A 46 -21.98 -12.50 0.11
CA ARG A 46 -22.29 -13.73 0.84
C ARG A 46 -22.94 -13.38 2.17
N ARG A 47 -23.66 -14.33 2.75
CA ARG A 47 -24.18 -14.19 4.12
C ARG A 47 -23.04 -13.95 5.11
N CYS A 48 -23.36 -13.30 6.21
CA CYS A 48 -22.40 -12.95 7.27
C CYS A 48 -21.88 -14.16 8.07
N ASP A 49 -22.41 -15.35 7.80
CA ASP A 49 -22.06 -16.59 8.50
C ASP A 49 -20.55 -16.86 8.39
N HIS A 50 -19.92 -17.14 9.53
CA HIS A 50 -18.48 -17.42 9.65
C HIS A 50 -17.53 -16.30 9.20
N VAL A 51 -18.01 -15.06 9.05
CA VAL A 51 -17.15 -13.89 8.76
C VAL A 51 -16.77 -13.21 10.06
N LYS A 52 -15.45 -13.09 10.32
CA LYS A 52 -14.96 -12.47 11.57
C LYS A 52 -15.05 -10.95 11.55
N SER A 53 -14.60 -10.32 10.46
CA SER A 53 -14.57 -8.86 10.34
C SER A 53 -14.86 -8.38 8.92
N THR A 54 -15.34 -7.14 8.81
CA THR A 54 -15.62 -6.47 7.54
C THR A 54 -15.38 -4.96 7.65
N THR A 55 -15.26 -4.28 6.51
CA THR A 55 -15.31 -2.81 6.37
C THR A 55 -16.54 -2.35 5.60
N LEU A 56 -17.32 -3.30 5.06
CA LEU A 56 -18.51 -3.05 4.27
C LEU A 56 -19.57 -4.09 4.60
N LEU A 57 -20.77 -3.63 4.92
CA LEU A 57 -21.92 -4.48 5.25
C LEU A 57 -23.13 -4.00 4.45
N PHE A 58 -23.90 -4.94 3.90
CA PHE A 58 -25.15 -4.67 3.22
C PHE A 58 -26.31 -5.21 4.06
N ASP A 59 -27.31 -4.38 4.31
CA ASP A 59 -28.59 -4.82 4.90
C ASP A 59 -29.70 -4.68 3.86
N VAL A 60 -30.28 -5.83 3.48
CA VAL A 60 -31.18 -5.91 2.33
C VAL A 60 -32.59 -6.28 2.75
N HIS A 61 -33.54 -5.48 2.26
CA HIS A 61 -34.97 -5.68 2.44
C HIS A 61 -35.62 -5.84 1.07
N PHE A 62 -36.48 -6.85 0.93
CA PHE A 62 -37.26 -7.07 -0.27
C PHE A 62 -38.73 -6.80 0.03
N LYS A 63 -39.43 -6.15 -0.90
CA LYS A 63 -40.88 -5.90 -0.85
C LYS A 63 -41.35 -5.28 0.48
N VAL A 64 -40.64 -4.28 0.98
CA VAL A 64 -41.14 -3.47 2.10
C VAL A 64 -42.22 -2.53 1.62
N ALA A 65 -43.16 -2.16 2.48
CA ALA A 65 -44.18 -1.18 2.14
C ALA A 65 -43.51 0.12 1.65
N GLU A 66 -44.05 0.69 0.57
CA GLU A 66 -43.60 1.96 0.03
C GLU A 66 -43.60 3.04 1.11
N PHE A 67 -42.51 3.80 1.15
CA PHE A 67 -42.34 4.93 2.04
C PHE A 67 -42.03 6.19 1.22
N GLY A 68 -42.69 7.29 1.55
CA GLY A 68 -42.60 8.54 0.80
C GLY A 68 -41.33 9.35 1.09
N GLY A 69 -41.00 10.28 0.19
CA GLY A 69 -39.99 11.32 0.41
C GLY A 69 -38.54 10.86 0.24
N LEU A 70 -38.19 10.20 -0.87
CA LEU A 70 -36.80 9.77 -1.13
C LEU A 70 -35.78 10.92 -1.09
N ALA A 71 -36.17 12.11 -1.52
CA ALA A 71 -35.33 13.32 -1.36
C ALA A 71 -35.02 13.60 0.12
N ARG A 72 -36.02 13.53 1.00
CA ARG A 72 -35.85 13.69 2.45
C ARG A 72 -34.97 12.59 3.04
N VAL A 73 -35.12 11.35 2.57
CA VAL A 73 -34.22 10.24 2.95
C VAL A 73 -32.77 10.57 2.60
N GLY A 74 -32.53 11.13 1.40
CA GLY A 74 -31.22 11.62 0.97
C GLY A 74 -30.63 12.66 1.92
N GLU A 75 -31.41 13.68 2.27
CA GLU A 75 -31.02 14.74 3.21
C GLU A 75 -30.67 14.20 4.59
N LEU A 76 -31.54 13.36 5.16
CA LEU A 76 -31.35 12.78 6.49
C LEU A 76 -30.04 11.97 6.56
N ILE A 77 -29.76 11.15 5.55
CA ILE A 77 -28.51 10.37 5.49
C ILE A 77 -27.29 11.27 5.29
N GLN A 78 -27.40 12.33 4.49
CA GLN A 78 -26.33 13.32 4.32
C GLN A 78 -26.00 14.07 5.61
N GLN A 79 -27.03 14.40 6.40
CA GLN A 79 -26.91 15.12 7.67
C GLN A 79 -26.53 14.21 8.85
N GLY A 80 -26.55 12.88 8.65
CA GLY A 80 -26.29 11.91 9.72
C GLY A 80 -27.48 11.72 10.68
N GLU A 81 -28.66 12.23 10.32
CA GLU A 81 -29.91 12.15 11.09
C GLU A 81 -30.61 10.79 10.90
N LEU A 82 -29.87 9.70 11.14
CA LEU A 82 -30.33 8.33 10.84
C LEU A 82 -31.52 7.88 11.70
N ASP A 83 -31.72 8.48 12.87
CA ASP A 83 -32.83 8.18 13.78
C ASP A 83 -34.19 8.65 13.24
N HIS A 84 -34.19 9.54 12.23
CA HIS A 84 -35.40 10.06 11.59
C HIS A 84 -35.76 9.37 10.26
N LEU A 85 -35.02 8.31 9.89
CA LEU A 85 -35.31 7.54 8.69
C LEU A 85 -36.64 6.77 8.82
N PRO A 86 -37.33 6.48 7.70
CA PRO A 86 -38.52 5.63 7.74
C PRO A 86 -38.15 4.21 8.17
N LEU A 87 -39.12 3.49 8.74
CA LEU A 87 -38.91 2.21 9.42
C LEU A 87 -38.04 1.19 8.66
N PRO A 88 -38.21 0.96 7.33
CA PRO A 88 -37.35 0.01 6.61
C PRO A 88 -35.87 0.43 6.55
N LEU A 89 -35.61 1.73 6.63
CA LEU A 89 -34.27 2.31 6.60
C LEU A 89 -33.63 2.46 7.97
N CYS A 90 -34.40 2.41 9.06
CA CYS A 90 -33.86 2.42 10.41
C CYS A 90 -32.85 1.29 10.63
N LEU A 91 -31.85 1.56 11.45
CA LEU A 91 -30.87 0.58 11.91
C LEU A 91 -31.32 -0.02 13.25
N GLY A 92 -30.92 -1.26 13.53
CA GLY A 92 -31.18 -1.93 14.80
C GLY A 92 -30.41 -1.35 15.99
N GLY A 93 -29.55 -0.35 15.76
CA GLY A 93 -28.78 0.35 16.77
C GLY A 93 -28.06 1.56 16.19
N LYS A 94 -27.29 2.27 17.03
CA LYS A 94 -26.57 3.46 16.60
C LYS A 94 -25.38 3.12 15.71
N LEU A 95 -25.29 3.78 14.57
CA LEU A 95 -24.13 3.69 13.69
C LEU A 95 -22.91 4.36 14.37
N PRO A 96 -21.70 3.76 14.34
CA PRO A 96 -20.51 4.40 14.88
C PRO A 96 -20.25 5.77 14.24
N PRO A 97 -19.75 6.79 14.98
CA PRO A 97 -19.62 8.16 14.47
C PRO A 97 -18.77 8.32 13.21
N SER A 98 -17.79 7.44 13.01
CA SER A 98 -16.90 7.47 11.85
C SER A 98 -17.39 6.63 10.67
N ALA A 99 -18.46 5.86 10.86
CA ALA A 99 -19.08 5.04 9.83
C ALA A 99 -20.09 5.87 9.02
N LYS A 100 -20.31 5.45 7.77
CA LYS A 100 -21.20 6.12 6.82
C LYS A 100 -22.26 5.16 6.35
N MET A 101 -23.49 5.64 6.18
CA MET A 101 -24.58 4.88 5.60
C MET A 101 -24.91 5.42 4.21
N GLY A 102 -24.96 4.54 3.21
CA GLY A 102 -25.56 4.78 1.90
C GLY A 102 -26.80 3.91 1.72
N ALA A 103 -27.50 4.09 0.60
CA ALA A 103 -28.67 3.28 0.28
C ALA A 103 -28.89 3.17 -1.24
N VAL A 104 -29.52 2.08 -1.67
CA VAL A 104 -30.17 1.95 -2.97
C VAL A 104 -31.61 1.52 -2.73
N ILE A 105 -32.57 2.26 -3.29
CA ILE A 105 -34.00 2.07 -3.09
C ILE A 105 -34.66 1.93 -4.46
N GLN A 106 -35.31 0.79 -4.70
CA GLN A 106 -36.02 0.46 -5.94
C GLN A 106 -37.52 0.42 -5.65
N ASN A 107 -38.29 1.29 -6.29
CA ASN A 107 -39.74 1.20 -6.30
C ASN A 107 -40.17 0.13 -7.31
N LEU A 108 -41.00 -0.82 -6.88
CA LEU A 108 -41.49 -1.92 -7.71
C LEU A 108 -42.80 -1.60 -8.41
N GLU A 109 -43.35 -0.39 -8.20
CA GLU A 109 -44.61 0.09 -8.78
C GLU A 109 -45.86 -0.72 -8.37
N ASP A 110 -45.71 -1.62 -7.39
CA ASP A 110 -46.77 -2.44 -6.80
C ASP A 110 -47.12 -2.01 -5.36
N GLY A 111 -46.68 -0.81 -4.96
CA GLY A 111 -46.79 -0.31 -3.59
C GLY A 111 -45.72 -0.86 -2.64
N THR A 112 -44.72 -1.56 -3.16
CA THR A 112 -43.57 -2.05 -2.39
C THR A 112 -42.23 -1.58 -2.96
N MET A 113 -41.19 -1.63 -2.11
CA MET A 113 -39.83 -1.24 -2.43
C MET A 113 -38.83 -2.33 -2.05
N ASN A 114 -37.75 -2.43 -2.82
CA ASN A 114 -36.54 -3.12 -2.40
C ASN A 114 -35.51 -2.10 -1.92
N VAL A 115 -34.81 -2.44 -0.84
CA VAL A 115 -33.85 -1.53 -0.19
C VAL A 115 -32.54 -2.27 0.08
N VAL A 116 -31.43 -1.66 -0.32
CA VAL A 116 -30.08 -2.06 0.06
C VAL A 116 -29.45 -0.95 0.86
N LYS A 117 -29.32 -1.12 2.18
CA LYS A 117 -28.52 -0.22 3.02
C LYS A 117 -27.05 -0.61 2.93
N ILE A 118 -26.18 0.39 2.77
CA ILE A 118 -24.75 0.19 2.56
C ILE A 118 -24.01 0.82 3.73
N LEU A 119 -23.47 0.01 4.63
CA LEU A 119 -22.74 0.50 5.81
C LEU A 119 -21.23 0.43 5.56
N HIS A 120 -20.60 1.59 5.53
CA HIS A 120 -19.16 1.76 5.36
C HIS A 120 -18.49 2.02 6.71
N PHE A 121 -17.51 1.20 7.06
CA PHE A 121 -16.68 1.38 8.24
C PHE A 121 -15.26 1.76 7.81
N PRO A 122 -14.65 2.79 8.44
CA PRO A 122 -13.28 3.20 8.10
C PRO A 122 -12.27 2.10 8.41
N ASP A 123 -12.51 1.36 9.50
CA ASP A 123 -11.67 0.27 9.98
C ASP A 123 -12.42 -1.07 9.98
N LYS A 124 -11.67 -2.18 10.08
CA LYS A 124 -12.25 -3.52 10.20
C LYS A 124 -13.02 -3.64 11.51
N VAL A 125 -14.31 -3.93 11.41
CA VAL A 125 -15.21 -4.14 12.55
C VAL A 125 -15.62 -5.59 12.68
N CYS A 126 -15.94 -6.04 13.90
CA CYS A 126 -16.44 -7.39 14.17
C CYS A 126 -17.85 -7.57 13.58
N VAL A 127 -18.02 -8.54 12.66
CA VAL A 127 -19.31 -8.76 11.98
C VAL A 127 -20.42 -9.10 12.96
N ALA A 128 -20.14 -9.87 14.01
CA ALA A 128 -21.12 -10.24 15.03
C ALA A 128 -21.69 -9.03 15.81
N HIS A 129 -20.94 -7.92 15.86
CA HIS A 129 -21.43 -6.68 16.48
C HIS A 129 -22.22 -5.85 15.48
N VAL A 130 -21.69 -5.64 14.27
CA VAL A 130 -22.33 -4.75 13.29
C VAL A 130 -23.51 -5.38 12.56
N SER A 131 -23.63 -6.71 12.54
CA SER A 131 -24.82 -7.39 12.01
C SER A 131 -26.09 -7.08 12.82
N LYS A 132 -25.94 -6.65 14.09
CA LYS A 132 -27.07 -6.19 14.92
C LYS A 132 -27.65 -4.85 14.47
N LEU A 133 -26.93 -4.10 13.62
CA LEU A 133 -27.43 -2.90 12.99
C LEU A 133 -28.39 -3.22 11.84
N CYS A 134 -28.30 -4.43 11.27
CA CYS A 134 -29.17 -4.87 10.19
C CYS A 134 -30.55 -5.23 10.73
N THR A 135 -31.59 -4.71 10.08
CA THR A 135 -32.99 -5.05 10.37
C THR A 135 -33.59 -5.98 9.32
N GLY A 136 -32.87 -6.23 8.22
CA GLY A 136 -33.22 -7.17 7.17
C GLY A 136 -32.16 -8.26 7.03
N ASN A 137 -31.81 -8.58 5.78
CA ASN A 137 -30.84 -9.62 5.49
C ASN A 137 -29.42 -9.05 5.40
N ALA A 138 -28.56 -9.44 6.34
CA ALA A 138 -27.16 -9.02 6.38
C ALA A 138 -26.27 -9.80 5.39
N TYR A 139 -25.49 -9.07 4.60
CA TYR A 139 -24.50 -9.60 3.66
C TYR A 139 -23.17 -8.84 3.75
N VAL A 140 -22.08 -9.52 3.40
CA VAL A 140 -20.76 -8.91 3.19
C VAL A 140 -20.24 -9.23 1.79
N PRO A 141 -19.31 -8.43 1.25
CA PRO A 141 -18.62 -8.77 0.01
C PRO A 141 -17.98 -10.17 0.03
N VAL A 142 -18.00 -10.87 -1.10
CA VAL A 142 -17.22 -12.10 -1.28
C VAL A 142 -15.73 -11.81 -1.24
N PHE A 143 -14.98 -12.65 -0.53
CA PHE A 143 -13.52 -12.57 -0.56
C PHE A 143 -12.98 -13.23 -1.84
N ARG A 144 -12.06 -12.54 -2.52
CA ARG A 144 -11.26 -13.04 -3.64
C ARG A 144 -9.84 -12.50 -3.50
N GLN A 145 -8.87 -13.15 -4.15
CA GLN A 145 -7.50 -12.63 -4.20
C GLN A 145 -7.47 -11.28 -4.92
N GLY A 146 -6.69 -10.32 -4.42
CA GLY A 146 -6.61 -8.96 -4.94
C GLY A 146 -7.61 -7.98 -4.29
N PRO A 147 -7.36 -7.48 -3.07
CA PRO A 147 -8.34 -6.68 -2.31
C PRO A 147 -8.80 -5.41 -3.03
N TRP A 148 -7.93 -4.77 -3.80
CA TRP A 148 -8.27 -3.57 -4.56
C TRP A 148 -9.20 -3.83 -5.75
N ALA A 149 -9.02 -4.95 -6.44
CA ALA A 149 -9.88 -5.31 -7.58
C ALA A 149 -11.27 -5.73 -7.11
N VAL A 150 -11.37 -6.42 -5.97
CA VAL A 150 -12.64 -6.75 -5.33
C VAL A 150 -13.42 -5.50 -4.92
N LYS A 151 -12.77 -4.54 -4.26
CA LYS A 151 -13.41 -3.28 -3.85
C LYS A 151 -13.98 -2.52 -5.05
N LYS A 152 -13.21 -2.40 -6.13
CA LYS A 152 -13.67 -1.82 -7.40
C LYS A 152 -14.84 -2.59 -8.00
N ALA A 153 -14.77 -3.92 -8.06
CA ALA A 153 -15.79 -4.74 -8.68
C ALA A 153 -17.13 -4.70 -7.91
N VAL A 154 -17.09 -4.73 -6.58
CA VAL A 154 -18.29 -4.57 -5.74
C VAL A 154 -18.94 -3.21 -5.99
N GLN A 155 -18.14 -2.14 -5.98
CA GLN A 155 -18.63 -0.78 -6.20
C GLN A 155 -19.18 -0.59 -7.63
N HIS A 156 -18.51 -1.17 -8.63
CA HIS A 156 -18.96 -1.15 -10.02
C HIS A 156 -20.31 -1.88 -10.20
N LEU A 157 -20.51 -3.01 -9.51
CA LEU A 157 -21.80 -3.72 -9.51
C LEU A 157 -22.88 -2.92 -8.75
N LEU A 158 -22.56 -2.28 -7.62
CA LEU A 158 -23.50 -1.39 -6.93
C LEU A 158 -23.99 -0.25 -7.83
N GLN A 159 -23.10 0.35 -8.62
CA GLN A 159 -23.45 1.42 -9.57
C GLN A 159 -24.33 0.93 -10.74
N ARG A 160 -24.50 -0.39 -10.91
CA ARG A 160 -25.39 -1.00 -11.90
C ARG A 160 -26.81 -1.26 -11.38
N LEU A 161 -27.09 -1.02 -10.10
CA LEU A 161 -28.42 -1.18 -9.50
C LEU A 161 -29.29 0.06 -9.72
N HIS A 162 -30.33 0.02 -10.55
CA HIS A 162 -31.22 1.18 -10.74
C HIS A 162 -31.96 1.60 -9.46
N GLY A 163 -32.63 2.76 -9.50
CA GLY A 163 -33.43 3.31 -8.40
C GLY A 163 -32.83 4.57 -7.79
N PHE A 164 -33.35 4.98 -6.63
CA PHE A 164 -32.81 6.10 -5.86
C PHE A 164 -31.58 5.66 -5.07
N ARG A 165 -30.47 6.39 -5.20
CA ARG A 165 -29.17 6.00 -4.66
C ARG A 165 -28.57 7.10 -3.80
N ILE A 166 -27.84 6.66 -2.77
CA ILE A 166 -27.02 7.47 -1.89
C ILE A 166 -25.67 6.74 -1.76
N MET A 167 -24.67 7.21 -2.51
CA MET A 167 -23.39 6.50 -2.66
C MET A 167 -22.23 7.34 -2.12
N TRP A 168 -21.44 6.77 -1.21
CA TRP A 168 -20.23 7.41 -0.67
C TRP A 168 -18.97 7.12 -1.46
N ASN A 169 -19.07 6.26 -2.46
CA ASN A 169 -17.95 5.85 -3.29
C ASN A 169 -18.41 5.72 -4.73
N GLN A 170 -17.47 5.88 -5.65
CA GLN A 170 -17.71 5.66 -7.07
C GLN A 170 -16.54 4.92 -7.70
N VAL A 171 -16.87 4.15 -8.74
CA VAL A 171 -15.92 3.63 -9.70
C VAL A 171 -16.24 4.23 -11.06
N SER A 172 -15.24 4.86 -11.67
CA SER A 172 -15.35 5.46 -12.98
C SER A 172 -14.17 5.06 -13.84
N GLU A 173 -14.41 4.94 -15.14
CA GLU A 173 -13.34 4.85 -16.11
C GLU A 173 -12.75 6.26 -16.30
N LYS A 174 -11.42 6.36 -16.24
CA LYS A 174 -10.73 7.59 -16.60
C LYS A 174 -11.08 7.90 -18.04
N GLN A 175 -11.91 8.92 -18.25
CA GLN A 175 -11.96 9.54 -19.56
C GLN A 175 -10.54 9.98 -19.92
N PRO A 176 -10.09 9.79 -21.17
CA PRO A 176 -8.82 10.32 -21.62
C PRO A 176 -8.87 11.83 -21.41
N SER A 177 -8.23 12.28 -20.33
CA SER A 177 -8.26 13.68 -19.96
C SER A 177 -7.53 14.44 -21.07
N MET A 178 -8.22 15.39 -21.71
CA MET A 178 -7.59 16.36 -22.62
C MET A 178 -6.55 17.23 -21.91
N ARG A 179 -6.39 17.12 -20.59
CA ARG A 179 -5.16 17.51 -19.93
C ARG A 179 -4.12 16.43 -20.18
N LYS A 180 -3.33 16.64 -21.24
CA LYS A 180 -1.98 16.08 -21.36
C LYS A 180 -1.29 16.28 -20.01
N THR A 181 -1.20 15.23 -19.21
CA THR A 181 -0.19 15.17 -18.17
C THR A 181 1.12 15.39 -18.91
N GLN A 182 1.91 16.41 -18.55
CA GLN A 182 3.17 16.76 -19.23
C GLN A 182 4.11 15.55 -19.45
N SER A 183 3.90 14.45 -18.71
CA SER A 183 4.53 13.15 -18.94
C SER A 183 4.31 12.54 -20.33
N ALA A 184 3.33 12.99 -21.12
CA ALA A 184 3.12 12.52 -22.50
C ALA A 184 3.98 13.27 -23.55
N GLN A 185 4.66 14.36 -23.16
CA GLN A 185 5.59 15.11 -24.02
C GLN A 185 7.06 14.96 -23.60
N TRP A 186 7.34 14.27 -22.49
CA TRP A 186 8.70 14.08 -22.01
C TRP A 186 9.34 12.87 -22.70
N ALA A 187 10.01 13.15 -23.82
CA ALA A 187 10.86 12.23 -24.56
C ALA A 187 12.17 12.96 -24.90
N PRO A 188 13.01 13.27 -23.89
CA PRO A 188 14.30 13.90 -24.14
C PRO A 188 15.17 12.99 -25.02
N GLU A 189 16.02 13.59 -25.84
CA GLU A 189 17.04 12.88 -26.63
C GLU A 189 18.00 12.11 -25.69
N ASP A 190 18.57 11.00 -26.17
CA ASP A 190 19.42 10.11 -25.34
C ASP A 190 20.58 10.87 -24.66
N GLU A 191 21.13 11.88 -25.32
CA GLU A 191 22.23 12.70 -24.80
C GLU A 191 21.78 13.67 -23.71
N GLU A 192 20.58 14.25 -23.84
CA GLU A 192 19.95 15.08 -22.80
C GLU A 192 19.60 14.23 -21.58
N LEU A 193 19.02 13.05 -21.83
CA LEU A 193 18.66 12.10 -20.79
C LEU A 193 19.88 11.64 -19.99
N ARG A 194 21.01 11.34 -20.66
CA ARG A 194 22.27 10.99 -20.00
C ARG A 194 22.79 12.12 -19.12
N LYS A 195 22.87 13.34 -19.65
CA LYS A 195 23.33 14.52 -18.87
C LYS A 195 22.45 14.79 -17.66
N GLY A 196 21.13 14.65 -17.80
CA GLY A 196 20.20 14.82 -16.68
C GLY A 196 20.33 13.71 -15.63
N ILE A 197 20.52 12.45 -16.04
CA ILE A 197 20.77 11.33 -15.13
C ILE A 197 22.09 11.51 -14.38
N ASP A 198 23.18 11.91 -15.06
CA ASP A 198 24.48 12.15 -14.44
C ASP A 198 24.42 13.31 -13.45
N PHE A 199 23.66 14.36 -13.76
CA PHE A 199 23.39 15.47 -12.85
C PHE A 199 22.63 15.04 -11.59
N ILE A 200 21.58 14.21 -11.71
CA ILE A 200 20.86 13.65 -10.56
C ILE A 200 21.80 12.76 -9.73
N ASN A 201 22.58 11.90 -10.38
CA ASN A 201 23.52 11.00 -9.72
C ASN A 201 24.64 11.74 -8.98
N SER A 202 25.08 12.90 -9.47
CA SER A 202 26.13 13.70 -8.83
C SER A 202 25.60 14.65 -7.75
N LEU A 203 24.47 15.34 -7.98
CA LEU A 203 24.08 16.48 -7.15
C LEU A 203 22.82 16.27 -6.29
N ALA A 204 21.96 15.28 -6.61
CA ALA A 204 20.76 15.06 -5.82
C ALA A 204 21.12 14.60 -4.39
N PRO A 205 20.50 15.18 -3.33
CA PRO A 205 20.70 14.71 -1.96
C PRO A 205 20.39 13.22 -1.80
N GLU A 206 21.17 12.52 -0.99
CA GLU A 206 21.09 11.07 -0.81
C GLU A 206 19.85 10.61 -0.02
N GLY A 207 19.25 11.51 0.76
CA GLY A 207 18.03 11.27 1.53
C GLY A 207 17.17 12.52 1.63
N ASP A 208 15.91 12.35 2.02
CA ASP A 208 14.94 13.44 2.15
C ASP A 208 14.74 13.85 3.62
N ALA A 209 15.83 13.85 4.40
CA ALA A 209 15.80 14.39 5.76
C ALA A 209 15.49 15.89 5.67
N LEU A 210 14.58 16.39 6.51
CA LEU A 210 14.16 17.79 6.52
C LEU A 210 13.69 18.34 5.15
N ASN A 211 13.20 17.46 4.27
CA ASN A 211 12.77 17.78 2.90
C ASN A 211 13.90 18.27 1.95
N GLU A 212 15.17 17.98 2.25
CA GLU A 212 16.31 18.43 1.45
C GLU A 212 16.25 17.93 0.00
N GLN A 213 15.91 16.66 -0.22
CA GLN A 213 15.79 16.08 -1.56
C GLN A 213 14.58 16.68 -2.30
N THR A 214 13.45 16.87 -1.60
CA THR A 214 12.27 17.50 -2.16
C THR A 214 12.54 18.96 -2.56
N PHE A 215 13.23 19.74 -1.73
CA PHE A 215 13.63 21.12 -2.05
C PHE A 215 14.59 21.17 -3.24
N TRP A 216 15.57 20.29 -3.29
CA TRP A 216 16.52 20.20 -4.40
C TRP A 216 15.82 19.86 -5.72
N ILE A 217 14.90 18.89 -5.72
CA ILE A 217 14.11 18.52 -6.90
C ILE A 217 13.34 19.73 -7.39
N LEU A 218 12.56 20.37 -6.51
CA LEU A 218 11.71 21.51 -6.88
C LEU A 218 12.52 22.71 -7.37
N SER A 219 13.73 22.92 -6.83
CA SER A 219 14.62 24.01 -7.25
C SER A 219 15.31 23.72 -8.58
N SER A 220 15.69 22.46 -8.82
CA SER A 220 16.45 22.06 -10.00
C SER A 220 15.60 21.87 -11.27
N ILE A 221 14.28 21.64 -11.10
CA ILE A 221 13.33 21.51 -12.23
C ILE A 221 12.62 22.82 -12.56
N ARG A 222 12.59 23.79 -11.63
CA ARG A 222 12.09 25.15 -11.89
C ARG A 222 13.09 25.85 -12.80
N GLU A 223 12.57 26.67 -13.72
CA GLU A 223 13.26 27.41 -14.79
C GLU A 223 14.44 28.27 -14.27
N GLN A 224 15.51 27.62 -13.83
CA GLN A 224 16.81 28.20 -13.57
C GLN A 224 17.67 27.88 -14.79
N PRO A 225 18.12 28.89 -15.54
CA PRO A 225 18.91 28.64 -16.74
C PRO A 225 20.20 27.92 -16.37
N GLY A 226 20.32 26.66 -16.83
CA GLY A 226 21.58 25.91 -16.81
C GLY A 226 21.56 24.54 -16.12
N THR A 227 20.45 24.06 -15.56
CA THR A 227 20.36 22.66 -15.11
C THR A 227 19.95 21.75 -16.27
N PRO A 228 20.56 20.58 -16.45
CA PRO A 228 20.21 19.65 -17.52
C PRO A 228 18.87 18.92 -17.29
N ILE A 229 18.18 19.21 -16.19
CA ILE A 229 16.87 18.66 -15.83
C ILE A 229 15.79 19.75 -15.71
N GLU A 230 16.10 20.94 -16.21
CA GLU A 230 15.15 22.06 -16.29
C GLU A 230 13.89 21.63 -17.06
N GLY A 231 12.71 21.92 -16.51
CA GLY A 231 11.43 21.54 -17.14
C GLY A 231 11.12 20.02 -17.11
N TRP A 232 11.98 19.18 -16.52
CA TRP A 232 11.68 17.76 -16.40
C TRP A 232 10.49 17.51 -15.45
N PRO A 233 9.65 16.49 -15.71
CA PRO A 233 8.55 16.15 -14.83
C PRO A 233 9.05 15.78 -13.43
N GLU A 234 8.54 16.48 -12.41
CA GLU A 234 8.90 16.25 -11.01
C GLU A 234 8.84 14.76 -10.63
N SER A 235 7.77 14.07 -11.06
CA SER A 235 7.59 12.64 -10.79
C SER A 235 8.71 11.75 -11.33
N LYS A 236 9.33 12.12 -12.46
CA LYS A 236 10.46 11.39 -13.07
C LYS A 236 11.74 11.66 -12.31
N VAL A 237 12.05 12.93 -12.04
CA VAL A 237 13.23 13.33 -11.26
C VAL A 237 13.17 12.75 -9.85
N ARG A 238 12.01 12.80 -9.19
CA ARG A 238 11.78 12.20 -7.87
C ARG A 238 12.00 10.69 -7.89
N ASN A 239 11.52 9.99 -8.92
CA ASN A 239 11.74 8.55 -9.06
C ASN A 239 13.24 8.23 -9.24
N MET A 240 13.95 8.99 -10.08
CA MET A 240 15.40 8.83 -10.28
C MET A 240 16.21 9.13 -9.02
N ALA A 241 15.91 10.22 -8.30
CA ALA A 241 16.53 10.55 -7.02
C ALA A 241 16.24 9.47 -5.95
N GLN A 242 15.01 8.95 -5.92
CA GLN A 242 14.67 7.81 -5.05
C GLN A 242 15.36 6.53 -5.49
N ASN A 243 15.58 6.29 -6.78
CA ASN A 243 16.34 5.14 -7.27
C ASN A 243 17.82 5.26 -6.93
N LYS A 244 18.38 6.47 -6.93
CA LYS A 244 19.72 6.74 -6.38
C LYS A 244 19.75 6.38 -4.89
N SER A 245 18.80 6.87 -4.09
CA SER A 245 18.67 6.53 -2.66
C SER A 245 18.40 5.03 -2.42
N ARG A 246 17.65 4.35 -3.31
CA ARG A 246 17.31 2.91 -3.21
C ARG A 246 18.41 2.00 -3.75
N GLY A 247 19.20 2.45 -4.73
CA GLY A 247 20.45 1.82 -5.14
C GLY A 247 21.48 1.78 -4.01
N LEU A 248 21.28 2.63 -2.99
CA LEU A 248 21.99 2.64 -1.71
C LEU A 248 21.22 1.94 -0.57
N ALA A 249 19.98 1.47 -0.78
CA ALA A 249 19.18 0.74 0.21
C ALA A 249 19.53 -0.77 0.31
N GLY A 250 20.75 -1.12 -0.09
CA GLY A 250 21.41 -2.35 0.31
C GLY A 250 22.62 -1.98 1.14
N ALA A 251 22.86 -2.68 2.24
CA ALA A 251 24.15 -2.57 2.92
C ALA A 251 25.27 -2.76 1.88
N GLN A 252 26.07 -1.73 1.62
CA GLN A 252 27.13 -1.81 0.62
C GLN A 252 28.26 -2.70 1.16
N PRO A 253 28.81 -3.60 0.35
CA PRO A 253 29.95 -4.41 0.76
C PRO A 253 31.17 -3.51 0.93
N LEU A 254 31.72 -3.51 2.14
CA LEU A 254 32.98 -2.85 2.46
C LEU A 254 34.08 -3.92 2.46
N SER A 255 35.06 -3.81 1.58
CA SER A 255 36.19 -4.73 1.50
C SER A 255 37.43 -4.23 2.25
N HIS A 256 37.54 -2.92 2.46
CA HIS A 256 38.64 -2.31 3.21
C HIS A 256 38.29 -2.17 4.69
N TYR A 257 39.19 -2.64 5.55
CA TYR A 257 39.16 -2.39 6.98
C TYR A 257 40.59 -2.33 7.52
N PRO A 258 40.99 -1.28 8.26
CA PRO A 258 42.39 -1.06 8.62
C PRO A 258 42.88 -1.96 9.76
N LEU A 259 41.98 -2.56 10.54
CA LEU A 259 42.34 -3.44 11.65
C LEU A 259 42.32 -4.92 11.21
N HIS A 260 43.17 -5.72 11.83
CA HIS A 260 43.25 -7.16 11.62
C HIS A 260 43.17 -7.92 12.96
N THR A 261 43.24 -9.25 12.89
CA THR A 261 43.14 -10.10 14.09
C THR A 261 44.21 -9.80 15.14
N TYR A 262 45.43 -9.47 14.72
CA TYR A 262 46.51 -9.02 15.62
C TYR A 262 46.40 -7.56 16.11
N SER A 263 45.39 -6.79 15.65
CA SER A 263 45.11 -5.46 16.20
C SER A 263 44.24 -5.55 17.47
N MET A 264 43.74 -6.74 17.79
CA MET A 264 43.02 -7.03 19.03
C MET A 264 44.01 -7.42 20.14
N LYS A 265 43.54 -7.46 21.39
CA LYS A 265 44.36 -7.95 22.53
C LYS A 265 44.90 -9.35 22.23
N ASP A 266 46.14 -9.63 22.64
CA ASP A 266 46.84 -10.90 22.35
C ASP A 266 45.99 -12.14 22.63
N PHE A 267 45.32 -12.17 23.79
CA PHE A 267 44.39 -13.23 24.18
C PHE A 267 43.36 -13.59 23.10
N MET A 268 42.87 -12.60 22.35
CA MET A 268 41.93 -12.84 21.25
C MET A 268 42.59 -13.71 20.18
N SER A 269 43.77 -13.30 19.71
CA SER A 269 44.46 -13.98 18.60
C SER A 269 45.08 -15.32 18.98
N THR A 270 45.57 -15.46 20.22
CA THR A 270 46.33 -16.64 20.66
C THR A 270 45.47 -17.73 21.30
N VAL A 271 44.33 -17.36 21.92
CA VAL A 271 43.49 -18.30 22.67
C VAL A 271 42.07 -18.35 22.10
N LEU A 272 41.39 -17.21 22.02
CA LEU A 272 39.95 -17.19 21.79
C LEU A 272 39.55 -17.46 20.34
N LEU A 273 40.15 -16.74 19.38
CA LEU A 273 39.80 -16.84 17.96
C LEU A 273 40.06 -18.23 17.36
N PRO A 274 41.14 -18.96 17.71
CA PRO A 274 41.32 -20.35 17.28
C PRO A 274 40.16 -21.27 17.67
N LEU A 275 39.50 -21.01 18.80
CA LEU A 275 38.33 -21.77 19.26
C LEU A 275 37.04 -21.31 18.57
N ILE A 276 36.92 -20.03 18.27
CA ILE A 276 35.70 -19.44 17.67
C ILE A 276 35.62 -19.67 16.16
N TYR A 277 36.71 -19.55 15.41
CA TYR A 277 36.67 -19.62 13.94
C TYR A 277 36.06 -20.90 13.37
N PRO A 278 36.34 -22.10 13.92
CA PRO A 278 35.67 -23.33 13.46
C PRO A 278 34.15 -23.27 13.61
N LEU A 279 33.64 -22.62 14.66
CA LEU A 279 32.20 -22.50 14.94
C LEU A 279 31.51 -21.53 13.97
N LEU A 280 32.23 -20.50 13.52
CA LEU A 280 31.74 -19.48 12.59
C LEU A 280 31.41 -19.99 11.19
N VAL A 281 31.80 -21.22 10.85
CA VAL A 281 31.44 -21.85 9.58
C VAL A 281 29.95 -22.17 9.51
N VAL A 282 29.33 -22.43 10.67
CA VAL A 282 27.93 -22.92 10.78
C VAL A 282 27.06 -22.07 11.69
N HIS A 283 27.64 -21.24 12.56
CA HIS A 283 26.91 -20.42 13.52
C HIS A 283 27.17 -18.92 13.33
N GLY A 284 26.14 -18.11 13.56
CA GLY A 284 26.30 -16.67 13.78
C GLY A 284 26.76 -16.37 15.20
N ILE A 285 27.34 -15.18 15.40
CA ILE A 285 27.76 -14.70 16.73
C ILE A 285 26.98 -13.44 17.09
N ILE A 286 26.56 -13.37 18.34
CA ILE A 286 26.04 -12.16 18.97
C ILE A 286 27.09 -11.69 19.98
N MET A 287 27.54 -10.44 19.85
CA MET A 287 28.52 -9.85 20.76
C MET A 287 27.85 -8.79 21.64
N VAL A 288 27.79 -9.04 22.95
CA VAL A 288 27.13 -8.17 23.94
C VAL A 288 28.18 -7.50 24.81
N GLY A 289 27.96 -6.24 25.19
CA GLY A 289 28.86 -5.50 26.08
C GLY A 289 28.64 -3.99 26.02
N TRP A 290 29.29 -3.26 26.91
CA TRP A 290 29.15 -1.79 27.02
C TRP A 290 29.53 -1.05 25.72
N PRO A 291 28.99 0.16 25.49
CA PRO A 291 29.43 1.03 24.40
C PRO A 291 30.94 1.31 24.47
N GLY A 292 31.61 1.43 23.31
CA GLY A 292 33.02 1.80 23.25
C GLY A 292 34.05 0.66 23.51
N VAL A 293 33.63 -0.51 23.98
CA VAL A 293 34.56 -1.63 24.27
C VAL A 293 35.15 -2.35 23.04
N GLY A 294 34.86 -1.85 21.83
CA GLY A 294 35.42 -2.40 20.59
C GLY A 294 34.67 -3.61 19.99
N LYS A 295 33.37 -3.77 20.26
CA LYS A 295 32.58 -4.89 19.71
C LYS A 295 32.53 -4.91 18.18
N THR A 296 32.09 -3.79 17.61
CA THR A 296 31.99 -3.59 16.15
C THR A 296 33.33 -3.82 15.43
N PRO A 297 34.46 -3.19 15.85
CA PRO A 297 35.74 -3.46 15.21
C PRO A 297 36.18 -4.92 15.31
N ALA A 298 35.96 -5.58 16.46
CA ALA A 298 36.30 -7.00 16.62
C ALA A 298 35.49 -7.90 15.67
N LEU A 299 34.18 -7.67 15.55
CA LEU A 299 33.31 -8.41 14.63
C LEU A 299 33.75 -8.25 13.17
N ILE A 300 34.08 -7.03 12.73
CA ILE A 300 34.53 -6.78 11.35
C ILE A 300 35.86 -7.51 11.08
N CYS A 301 36.83 -7.46 12.01
CA CYS A 301 38.07 -8.22 11.89
C CYS A 301 37.82 -9.73 11.73
N MET A 302 36.88 -10.28 12.49
CA MET A 302 36.53 -11.70 12.43
C MET A 302 35.84 -12.06 11.10
N ILE A 303 34.90 -11.24 10.64
CA ILE A 303 34.19 -11.41 9.36
C ILE A 303 35.16 -11.40 8.19
N VAL A 304 36.06 -10.41 8.14
CA VAL A 304 37.02 -10.30 7.04
C VAL A 304 37.99 -11.49 7.06
N ALA A 305 38.41 -11.97 8.25
CA ALA A 305 39.27 -13.13 8.38
C ALA A 305 38.61 -14.43 7.88
N ILE A 306 37.37 -14.71 8.26
CA ILE A 306 36.65 -15.91 7.78
C ILE A 306 36.33 -15.81 6.29
N GLY A 307 36.05 -14.59 5.79
CA GLY A 307 35.88 -14.35 4.36
C GLY A 307 37.13 -14.70 3.56
N ARG A 308 38.33 -14.30 4.03
CA ARG A 308 39.62 -14.69 3.40
C ARG A 308 39.82 -16.20 3.38
N TYR A 309 39.42 -16.90 4.45
CA TYR A 309 39.49 -18.37 4.50
C TYR A 309 38.62 -19.00 3.40
N HIS A 310 37.36 -18.58 3.26
CA HIS A 310 36.46 -19.12 2.23
C HIS A 310 36.92 -18.81 0.81
N ILE A 311 37.42 -17.60 0.55
CA ILE A 311 37.97 -17.22 -0.76
C ILE A 311 39.11 -18.15 -1.15
N ARG A 312 40.07 -18.38 -0.24
CA ARG A 312 41.20 -19.30 -0.49
C ARG A 312 40.75 -20.74 -0.68
N LYS A 313 39.84 -21.23 0.17
CA LYS A 313 39.35 -22.61 0.11
C LYS A 313 38.57 -22.91 -1.17
N LEU A 314 37.84 -21.92 -1.68
CA LEU A 314 37.00 -22.05 -2.88
C LEU A 314 37.70 -21.59 -4.17
N GLY A 315 38.94 -21.10 -4.09
CA GLY A 315 39.69 -20.62 -5.25
C GLY A 315 39.07 -19.40 -5.95
N LEU A 316 38.40 -18.53 -5.19
CA LEU A 316 37.69 -17.37 -5.75
C LEU A 316 38.63 -16.20 -6.02
N ASN A 317 38.45 -15.51 -7.14
CA ASN A 317 39.13 -14.24 -7.45
C ASN A 317 38.29 -13.04 -6.98
N THR A 318 38.13 -12.91 -5.67
CA THR A 318 37.37 -11.81 -5.06
C THR A 318 38.02 -11.34 -3.76
N GLN A 319 37.52 -10.26 -3.18
CA GLN A 319 37.97 -9.74 -1.89
C GLN A 319 36.97 -10.07 -0.78
N PRO A 320 37.44 -10.32 0.46
CA PRO A 320 36.57 -10.46 1.60
C PRO A 320 35.83 -9.14 1.81
N SER A 321 34.55 -9.21 2.17
CA SER A 321 33.77 -8.00 2.43
C SER A 321 32.82 -8.18 3.60
N TRP A 322 32.28 -7.07 4.09
CA TRP A 322 31.27 -7.07 5.12
C TRP A 322 30.20 -6.02 4.82
N ARG A 323 28.99 -6.27 5.32
CA ARG A 323 27.83 -5.43 5.14
C ARG A 323 27.20 -5.11 6.48
N ARG A 324 26.74 -3.87 6.66
CA ARG A 324 26.07 -3.42 7.87
C ARG A 324 24.66 -2.88 7.58
N ALA A 325 23.69 -3.27 8.39
CA ALA A 325 22.35 -2.70 8.37
C ALA A 325 21.68 -2.75 9.75
N LYS A 326 20.64 -1.92 9.94
CA LYS A 326 19.81 -1.88 11.16
C LYS A 326 18.71 -2.95 11.20
N ALA A 327 18.42 -3.61 10.07
CA ALA A 327 17.35 -4.61 9.96
C ALA A 327 17.77 -5.76 9.04
N LEU A 328 17.30 -6.97 9.34
CA LEU A 328 17.60 -8.18 8.54
C LEU A 328 17.06 -8.08 7.10
N ASP A 329 15.93 -7.40 6.90
CA ASP A 329 15.33 -7.23 5.57
C ASP A 329 16.27 -6.52 4.59
N ASN A 330 17.14 -5.64 5.07
CA ASN A 330 18.09 -4.89 4.25
C ASN A 330 19.18 -5.79 3.62
N PHE A 331 19.33 -7.04 4.07
CA PHE A 331 20.26 -8.00 3.49
C PHE A 331 19.62 -8.89 2.42
N ARG A 332 18.28 -8.91 2.31
CA ARG A 332 17.53 -9.79 1.39
C ARG A 332 17.64 -9.39 -0.08
N HIS A 333 18.17 -8.21 -0.37
CA HIS A 333 18.28 -7.67 -1.72
C HIS A 333 19.42 -8.26 -2.57
N ARG A 334 20.32 -9.05 -1.97
CA ARG A 334 21.41 -9.77 -2.68
C ARG A 334 21.54 -11.19 -2.19
N ILE A 335 21.88 -12.11 -3.10
CA ILE A 335 22.21 -13.50 -2.78
C ILE A 335 23.40 -13.49 -1.81
N PRO A 336 23.29 -14.09 -0.61
CA PRO A 336 24.37 -14.13 0.37
C PRO A 336 25.60 -14.85 -0.20
N GLN A 337 26.78 -14.28 0.03
CA GLN A 337 28.07 -14.87 -0.34
C GLN A 337 28.83 -15.25 0.93
N LEU A 338 29.45 -16.43 0.96
CA LEU A 338 30.19 -16.92 2.13
C LEU A 338 31.39 -16.04 2.53
N TYR A 339 31.91 -15.26 1.57
CA TYR A 339 33.02 -14.33 1.77
C TYR A 339 32.58 -12.90 2.11
N GLU A 340 31.27 -12.68 2.27
CA GLU A 340 30.63 -11.40 2.55
C GLU A 340 29.83 -11.49 3.84
N GLY A 341 30.45 -11.15 4.97
CA GLY A 341 29.78 -11.27 6.27
C GLY A 341 28.74 -10.18 6.50
N VAL A 342 27.67 -10.57 7.18
CA VAL A 342 26.53 -9.71 7.49
C VAL A 342 26.59 -9.31 8.96
N PHE A 343 26.57 -8.00 9.22
CA PHE A 343 26.61 -7.40 10.54
C PHE A 343 25.31 -6.62 10.78
N LEU A 344 24.46 -7.12 11.69
CA LEU A 344 23.27 -6.43 12.13
C LEU A 344 23.65 -5.43 13.23
N ASP A 345 23.45 -4.15 12.97
CA ASP A 345 23.68 -3.08 13.96
C ASP A 345 22.47 -2.95 14.89
N ASP A 346 22.69 -2.51 16.12
CA ASP A 346 21.62 -2.35 17.11
C ASP A 346 20.64 -1.25 16.64
N PRO A 347 19.33 -1.52 16.51
CA PRO A 347 18.36 -0.54 16.03
C PRO A 347 18.09 0.61 17.01
N SER A 348 18.56 0.54 18.26
CA SER A 348 18.23 1.46 19.35
C SER A 348 19.29 2.54 19.65
N ARG A 349 20.04 2.97 18.64
CA ARG A 349 20.81 4.23 18.65
C ARG A 349 20.48 5.14 17.47
#